data_AF-A0A0D3ID51-F1
#
_entry.id   AF-A0A0D3ID51-F1
#
_cell.length_a   1.000
_cell.length_b   1.000
_cell.length_c   1.000
_cell.angle_alpha   90.00
_cell.angle_beta   90.00
_cell.angle_gamma   90.00
#
_symmetry.space_group_name_H-M   'P 1'
#
loop_
_entity.id
_entity.type
_entity.pdbx_description
1 polymer ?
#
loop_
_entity_poly.entity_id
_entity_poly.type
_entity_poly.pdbx_seq_one_letter_code
_entity_poly.pdbx_strand_id
1 'polypeptide(L)'
;MGACATNGWHCPHPSCRFFNEDDELPFCQMCARIRSRLVQHSSGESRPTGPGREDGSSVQPAAGQETPWEKIKAEAKAKAEAAAAAVAEEQAREAQRSAPRGNACDAGNESADADERSRGDSSGEEEYQQQLKSRARAYRAGQAEREAQAPAEAGRPSRRPNESPPTTARRATAHHTTALQWDRAEAAWAKFAARGQEICMRDVPWPSLDAASLRLGPRQSEAERKSAYRTLSLRWHPDRFVQAFGAKLRADEREGILQKVTEVSQTINAMFRDHL
;
A
#
# COMPACT_ATOMS: atom_id res chain seq x y z
N MET A 1 53.78 -16.30 -5.99
CA MET A 1 52.54 -15.52 -6.18
C MET A 1 51.39 -16.38 -5.70
N GLY A 2 50.90 -16.16 -4.48
CA GLY A 2 49.83 -16.97 -3.88
C GLY A 2 48.47 -16.48 -4.35
N ALA A 3 47.63 -17.38 -4.85
CA ALA A 3 46.25 -17.08 -5.20
C ALA A 3 45.41 -17.01 -3.91
N CYS A 4 44.85 -15.83 -3.60
CA CYS A 4 43.88 -15.68 -2.53
C CYS A 4 42.57 -16.34 -2.97
N ALA A 5 42.17 -17.43 -2.31
CA ALA A 5 40.85 -18.01 -2.51
C ALA A 5 39.79 -17.05 -1.94
N THR A 6 38.98 -16.45 -2.79
CA THR A 6 37.83 -15.64 -2.36
C THR A 6 36.66 -16.56 -2.04
N ASN A 7 36.19 -16.51 -0.79
CA ASN A 7 35.01 -17.24 -0.35
C ASN A 7 33.76 -16.51 -0.88
N GLY A 8 33.19 -16.99 -1.98
CA GLY A 8 31.95 -16.45 -2.55
C GLY A 8 31.04 -17.54 -3.11
N TRP A 9 29.82 -17.18 -3.50
CA TRP A 9 28.81 -18.13 -3.99
C TRP A 9 28.08 -17.63 -5.24
N HIS A 10 27.78 -18.55 -6.15
CA HIS A 10 26.98 -18.27 -7.35
C HIS A 10 25.48 -18.34 -7.05
N CYS A 11 24.71 -17.39 -7.59
CA CYS A 11 23.26 -17.41 -7.52
C CYS A 11 22.69 -18.68 -8.19
N PRO A 12 21.85 -19.48 -7.52
CA PRO A 12 21.29 -20.72 -8.08
C PRO A 12 20.25 -20.48 -9.18
N HIS A 13 19.86 -19.22 -9.42
CA HIS A 13 18.87 -18.91 -10.45
C HIS A 13 19.47 -19.07 -11.85
N PRO A 14 18.83 -19.84 -12.75
CA PRO A 14 19.41 -20.19 -14.05
C PRO A 14 19.68 -18.98 -14.95
N SER A 15 18.91 -17.90 -14.80
CA SER A 15 19.11 -16.65 -15.55
C SER A 15 20.00 -15.62 -14.85
N CYS A 16 20.38 -15.81 -13.58
CA CYS A 16 21.17 -14.81 -12.83
C CYS A 16 22.66 -15.16 -12.84
N ARG A 17 23.04 -16.39 -12.49
CA ARG A 17 24.43 -16.93 -12.38
C ARG A 17 25.52 -16.01 -11.75
N PHE A 18 25.12 -14.89 -11.18
CA PHE A 18 25.97 -13.87 -10.60
C PHE A 18 26.75 -14.43 -9.41
N PHE A 19 28.05 -14.13 -9.34
CA PHE A 19 28.91 -14.49 -8.22
C PHE A 19 28.83 -13.40 -7.15
N ASN A 20 28.43 -13.76 -5.94
CA ASN A 20 28.50 -12.86 -4.80
C ASN A 20 29.83 -13.12 -4.08
N GLU A 21 30.66 -12.08 -3.98
CA GLU A 21 31.95 -12.12 -3.28
C GLU A 21 31.81 -12.20 -1.76
N ASP A 22 30.62 -11.91 -1.23
CA ASP A 22 30.32 -11.87 0.20
C ASP A 22 29.42 -13.05 0.59
N ASP A 23 29.99 -14.04 1.30
CA ASP A 23 29.27 -15.25 1.73
C ASP A 23 28.25 -14.95 2.85
N GLU A 24 28.38 -13.83 3.56
CA GLU A 24 27.50 -13.46 4.67
C GLU A 24 26.12 -12.96 4.19
N LEU A 25 26.01 -12.53 2.93
CA LEU A 25 24.76 -12.01 2.41
C LEU A 25 23.74 -13.15 2.18
N PRO A 26 22.56 -13.11 2.84
CA PRO A 26 21.55 -14.15 2.68
C PRO A 26 20.76 -14.02 1.38
N PHE A 27 21.09 -13.08 0.50
CA PHE A 27 20.43 -12.85 -0.79
C PHE A 27 21.44 -12.48 -1.87
N CYS A 28 21.09 -12.77 -3.13
CA CYS A 28 21.91 -12.41 -4.28
C CYS A 28 21.78 -10.90 -4.55
N GLN A 29 22.89 -10.19 -4.67
CA GLN A 29 22.89 -8.74 -4.92
C GLN A 29 22.22 -8.34 -6.25
N MET A 30 22.26 -9.21 -7.25
CA MET A 30 21.72 -8.91 -8.59
C MET A 30 20.19 -9.11 -8.68
N CYS A 31 19.65 -10.18 -8.11
CA CYS A 31 18.23 -10.52 -8.25
C CYS A 31 17.43 -10.50 -6.93
N ALA A 32 18.07 -10.09 -5.83
CA ALA A 32 17.53 -10.08 -4.46
C ALA A 32 16.94 -11.43 -3.98
N ARG A 33 17.22 -12.53 -4.70
CA ARG A 33 16.71 -13.84 -4.34
C ARG A 33 17.49 -14.35 -3.14
N ILE A 34 16.74 -14.75 -2.10
CA ILE A 34 17.31 -15.34 -0.88
C ILE A 34 18.12 -16.57 -1.28
N ARG A 35 19.36 -16.64 -0.78
CA ARG A 35 20.19 -17.84 -0.82
C ARG A 35 19.40 -18.89 -0.05
N SER A 36 18.72 -19.77 -0.78
CA SER A 36 18.12 -20.96 -0.18
C SER A 36 19.28 -21.70 0.45
N ARG A 37 19.47 -21.55 1.77
CA ARG A 37 20.31 -22.45 2.56
C ARG A 37 19.64 -23.79 2.37
N LEU A 38 20.09 -24.53 1.36
CA LEU A 38 19.81 -25.94 1.27
C LEU A 38 20.28 -26.46 2.62
N VAL A 39 19.31 -26.95 3.39
CA VAL A 39 19.51 -27.69 4.63
C VAL A 39 20.81 -28.46 4.49
N GLN A 40 21.76 -28.17 5.39
CA GLN A 40 22.97 -28.98 5.49
C GLN A 40 22.50 -30.42 5.67
N HIS A 41 22.53 -31.19 4.60
CA HIS A 41 22.47 -32.63 4.69
C HIS A 41 23.76 -33.02 5.41
N SER A 42 23.65 -33.18 6.73
CA SER A 42 24.60 -33.93 7.52
C SER A 42 24.81 -35.25 6.80
N SER A 43 25.99 -35.37 6.19
CA SER A 43 26.46 -36.58 5.55
C SER A 43 26.61 -37.62 6.66
N GLY A 44 25.71 -38.60 6.67
CA GLY A 44 25.67 -39.67 7.65
C GLY A 44 24.89 -40.84 7.09
N GLU A 45 25.62 -41.68 6.35
CA GLU A 45 25.40 -43.12 6.21
C GLU A 45 24.25 -43.69 5.33
N SER A 46 24.72 -44.44 4.33
CA SER A 46 24.23 -45.77 3.95
C SER A 46 22.97 -45.88 3.09
N ARG A 47 23.22 -45.99 1.78
CA ARG A 47 22.33 -46.65 0.80
C ARG A 47 22.02 -48.09 1.23
N PRO A 48 20.80 -48.55 0.97
CA PRO A 48 20.65 -49.81 0.24
C PRO A 48 19.82 -49.63 -1.03
N THR A 49 20.32 -50.21 -2.11
CA THR A 49 19.64 -50.47 -3.38
C THR A 49 18.51 -51.48 -3.17
N GLY A 50 17.29 -51.14 -3.60
CA GLY A 50 16.20 -52.09 -3.79
C GLY A 50 15.18 -51.53 -4.79
N PRO A 51 14.81 -52.27 -5.86
CA PRO A 51 13.72 -51.88 -6.74
C PRO A 51 12.42 -52.49 -6.22
N GLY A 52 11.57 -51.66 -5.63
CA GLY A 52 10.22 -52.04 -5.17
C GLY A 52 9.20 -51.08 -5.75
N ARG A 53 8.45 -51.57 -6.76
CA ARG A 53 7.18 -50.98 -7.17
C ARG A 53 6.16 -51.31 -6.10
N GLU A 54 5.55 -50.31 -5.48
CA GLU A 54 4.35 -50.49 -4.65
C GLU A 54 3.50 -49.22 -4.67
N ASP A 55 2.38 -49.35 -5.37
CA ASP A 55 1.03 -48.87 -5.09
C ASP A 55 0.83 -47.51 -4.42
N GLY A 56 0.14 -46.64 -5.17
CA GLY A 56 -0.41 -45.38 -4.70
C GLY A 56 -1.42 -45.58 -3.58
N SER A 57 -0.94 -45.57 -2.35
CA SER A 57 -1.77 -45.38 -1.17
C SER A 57 -1.93 -43.88 -0.94
N SER A 58 -3.09 -43.36 -1.36
CA SER A 58 -3.56 -42.01 -1.09
C SER A 58 -3.80 -41.86 0.42
N VAL A 59 -2.75 -41.48 1.16
CA VAL A 59 -2.84 -41.12 2.58
C VAL A 59 -3.69 -39.87 2.70
N GLN A 60 -4.97 -40.06 3.06
CA GLN A 60 -5.84 -38.97 3.47
C GLN A 60 -5.25 -38.36 4.77
N PRO A 61 -5.05 -37.04 4.85
CA PRO A 61 -4.59 -36.42 6.08
C PRO A 61 -5.64 -36.65 7.16
N ALA A 62 -5.20 -37.17 8.31
CA ALA A 62 -6.05 -37.39 9.47
C ALA A 62 -6.72 -36.07 9.88
N ALA A 63 -8.05 -36.02 9.74
CA ALA A 63 -8.86 -34.89 10.14
C ALA A 63 -8.68 -34.64 11.65
N GLY A 64 -8.13 -33.48 12.03
CA GLY A 64 -8.06 -33.05 13.43
C GLY A 64 -6.75 -32.42 13.90
N GLN A 65 -5.71 -32.33 13.06
CA GLN A 65 -4.52 -31.57 13.44
C GLN A 65 -4.66 -30.12 13.00
N GLU A 66 -4.91 -29.25 13.97
CA GLU A 66 -4.85 -27.80 13.81
C GLU A 66 -3.49 -27.43 13.23
N THR A 67 -3.53 -26.67 12.14
CA THR A 67 -2.30 -26.29 11.46
C THR A 67 -1.53 -25.28 12.32
N PRO A 68 -0.18 -25.27 12.29
CA PRO A 68 0.62 -24.31 13.06
C PRO A 68 0.23 -22.83 12.84
N TRP A 69 -0.32 -22.50 11.67
CA TRP A 69 -0.78 -21.14 11.36
C TRP A 69 -2.12 -20.78 12.04
N GLU A 70 -3.01 -21.75 12.28
CA GLU A 70 -4.27 -21.52 13.01
C GLU A 70 -3.99 -21.20 14.48
N LYS A 71 -3.00 -21.86 15.07
CA LYS A 71 -2.54 -21.57 16.44
C LYS A 71 -2.01 -20.14 16.56
N ILE A 72 -1.15 -19.71 15.64
CA ILE A 72 -0.61 -18.33 15.61
C ILE A 72 -1.75 -17.31 15.46
N LYS A 73 -2.76 -17.61 14.62
CA LYS A 73 -3.92 -16.73 14.41
C LYS A 73 -4.79 -16.64 15.67
N ALA A 74 -5.00 -17.75 16.37
CA ALA A 74 -5.74 -17.78 17.64
C ALA A 74 -5.02 -16.99 18.73
N GLU A 75 -3.70 -17.14 18.87
CA GLU A 75 -2.87 -16.38 19.82
C GLU A 75 -2.89 -14.88 19.53
N ALA A 76 -2.79 -14.48 18.24
CA ALA A 76 -2.88 -13.08 17.85
C ALA A 76 -4.26 -12.47 18.14
N LYS A 77 -5.34 -13.23 17.90
CA LYS A 77 -6.71 -12.81 18.21
C LYS A 77 -6.91 -12.60 19.72
N ALA A 78 -6.50 -13.57 20.54
CA ALA A 78 -6.59 -13.47 21.99
C ALA A 78 -5.81 -12.26 22.54
N LYS A 79 -4.62 -11.98 21.97
CA LYS A 79 -3.83 -10.81 22.36
C LYS A 79 -4.50 -9.48 21.99
N ALA A 80 -5.16 -9.42 20.83
CA ALA A 80 -5.90 -8.23 20.41
C ALA A 80 -7.14 -7.98 21.30
N GLU A 81 -7.87 -9.04 21.67
CA GLU A 81 -9.02 -8.94 22.58
C GLU A 81 -8.60 -8.47 23.99
N ALA A 82 -7.49 -9.00 24.51
CA ALA A 82 -6.94 -8.54 25.79
C ALA A 82 -6.49 -7.06 25.76
N ALA A 83 -5.88 -6.62 24.66
CA ALA A 83 -5.50 -5.21 24.49
C ALA A 83 -6.72 -4.28 24.40
N ALA A 84 -7.77 -4.71 23.70
CA ALA A 84 -9.02 -3.95 23.62
C ALA A 84 -9.71 -3.83 24.98
N ALA A 85 -9.72 -4.90 25.78
CA ALA A 85 -10.26 -4.88 27.14
C ALA A 85 -9.52 -3.89 28.06
N ALA A 86 -8.18 -3.87 27.99
CA ALA A 86 -7.37 -2.94 28.78
C ALA A 86 -7.63 -1.46 28.42
N VAL A 87 -7.81 -1.16 27.12
CA VAL A 87 -8.16 0.20 26.67
C VAL A 87 -9.56 0.59 27.16
N ALA A 88 -10.53 -0.32 27.11
CA ALA A 88 -11.89 -0.07 27.61
C ALA A 88 -11.90 0.21 29.12
N GLU A 89 -11.09 -0.50 29.90
CA GLU A 89 -10.97 -0.27 31.35
C GLU A 89 -10.35 1.11 31.66
N GLU A 90 -9.29 1.52 30.96
CA GLU A 90 -8.70 2.85 31.16
C GLU A 90 -9.66 3.97 30.74
N GLN A 91 -10.42 3.79 29.66
CA GLN A 91 -11.47 4.75 29.26
C GLN A 91 -12.57 4.86 30.31
N ALA A 92 -13.01 3.74 30.91
CA ALA A 92 -13.98 3.76 31.99
C ALA A 92 -13.43 4.48 33.24
N ARG A 93 -12.14 4.30 33.55
CA ARG A 93 -11.47 4.97 34.66
C ARG A 93 -11.33 6.48 34.42
N GLU A 94 -11.03 6.89 33.20
CA GLU A 94 -10.97 8.30 32.80
C GLU A 94 -12.34 8.95 32.88
N ALA A 95 -13.40 8.29 32.38
CA ALA A 95 -14.77 8.78 32.51
C ALA A 95 -15.19 8.98 33.98
N GLN A 96 -14.76 8.11 34.90
CA GLN A 96 -14.97 8.29 36.34
C GLN A 96 -14.17 9.46 36.92
N ARG A 97 -12.97 9.76 36.40
CA ARG A 97 -12.17 10.93 36.81
C ARG A 97 -12.76 12.24 36.30
N SER A 98 -13.28 12.25 35.07
CA SER A 98 -13.85 13.43 34.42
C SER A 98 -15.30 13.71 34.83
N ALA A 99 -15.96 12.78 35.53
CA ALA A 99 -17.28 13.02 36.09
C ALA A 99 -17.20 14.23 37.03
N PRO A 100 -17.97 15.31 36.78
CA PRO A 100 -17.96 16.48 37.63
C PRO A 100 -18.36 16.03 39.03
N ARG A 101 -17.46 16.20 39.99
CA ARG A 101 -17.81 16.07 41.40
C ARG A 101 -18.87 17.12 41.67
N GLY A 102 -20.12 16.68 41.78
CA GLY A 102 -21.24 17.55 42.07
C GLY A 102 -20.90 18.40 43.28
N ASN A 103 -20.71 19.69 43.05
CA ASN A 103 -20.69 20.69 44.10
C ASN A 103 -22.11 20.70 44.68
N ALA A 104 -22.32 19.90 45.71
CA ALA A 104 -23.54 19.86 46.50
C ALA A 104 -23.57 21.04 47.47
N CYS A 105 -23.76 22.24 46.91
CA CYS A 105 -24.26 23.47 47.53
C CYS A 105 -24.42 24.42 46.33
N ASP A 106 -25.61 24.81 45.92
CA ASP A 106 -26.48 25.71 46.66
C ASP A 106 -27.89 25.59 46.07
N ALA A 107 -28.83 25.13 46.88
CA ALA A 107 -30.24 25.13 46.52
C ALA A 107 -30.79 26.52 46.83
N GLY A 108 -30.98 27.34 45.80
CA GLY A 108 -31.64 28.62 45.98
C GLY A 108 -31.72 29.49 44.73
N ASN A 109 -32.91 29.50 44.14
CA ASN A 109 -33.52 30.67 43.48
C ASN A 109 -33.23 30.91 41.98
N GLU A 110 -34.30 31.39 41.31
CA GLU A 110 -34.38 31.97 39.95
C GLU A 110 -34.44 30.96 38.78
N SER A 111 -35.63 30.46 38.45
CA SER A 111 -36.68 31.08 37.61
C SER A 111 -36.37 31.05 36.10
N ALA A 112 -37.02 30.09 35.43
CA ALA A 112 -37.82 30.30 34.23
C ALA A 112 -37.40 31.41 33.23
N ASP A 113 -36.32 31.25 32.47
CA ASP A 113 -36.04 32.07 31.27
C ASP A 113 -34.97 31.40 30.37
N ALA A 114 -35.25 30.20 29.84
CA ALA A 114 -34.30 29.47 28.99
C ALA A 114 -34.93 28.88 27.71
N ASP A 115 -36.06 29.41 27.24
CA ASP A 115 -36.74 28.93 26.01
C ASP A 115 -36.49 29.82 24.76
N GLU A 116 -35.69 30.89 24.87
CA GLU A 116 -35.65 31.95 23.84
C GLU A 116 -34.27 32.26 23.25
N ARG A 117 -33.44 31.24 22.96
CA ARG A 117 -32.15 31.44 22.24
C ARG A 117 -31.88 30.54 21.04
N SER A 118 -32.81 29.68 20.64
CA SER A 118 -32.67 28.81 19.45
C SER A 118 -33.44 29.36 18.23
N ARG A 119 -33.23 30.64 17.90
CA ARG A 119 -33.76 31.29 16.68
C ARG A 119 -32.69 32.12 15.94
N GLY A 120 -31.42 31.95 16.29
CA GLY A 120 -30.30 32.68 15.71
C GLY A 120 -29.84 32.09 14.38
N ASP A 121 -30.11 32.84 13.32
CA ASP A 121 -29.25 33.01 12.14
C ASP A 121 -29.23 31.92 11.05
N SER A 122 -30.41 31.61 10.48
CA SER A 122 -30.49 30.95 9.16
C SER A 122 -30.06 31.85 7.99
N SER A 123 -29.81 33.15 8.22
CA SER A 123 -29.46 34.10 7.16
C SER A 123 -28.07 33.85 6.59
N GLY A 124 -27.10 33.44 7.42
CA GLY A 124 -25.74 33.16 6.97
C GLY A 124 -25.63 31.91 6.08
N GLU A 125 -26.48 30.90 6.30
CA GLU A 125 -26.43 29.65 5.55
C GLU A 125 -27.01 29.79 4.14
N GLU A 126 -28.07 30.60 3.97
CA GLU A 126 -28.63 30.90 2.66
C GLU A 126 -27.67 31.72 1.78
N GLU A 127 -26.99 32.73 2.37
CA GLU A 127 -26.00 33.55 1.65
C GLU A 127 -24.80 32.70 1.19
N TYR A 128 -24.33 31.79 2.05
CA TYR A 128 -23.27 30.83 1.71
C TYR A 128 -23.67 29.90 0.57
N GLN A 129 -24.90 29.35 0.60
CA GLN A 129 -25.41 28.53 -0.50
C GLN A 129 -25.55 29.32 -1.81
N GLN A 130 -25.93 30.59 -1.75
CA GLN A 130 -26.07 31.44 -2.93
C GLN A 130 -24.70 31.75 -3.56
N GLN A 131 -23.67 31.95 -2.73
CA GLN A 131 -22.29 32.17 -3.17
C GLN A 131 -21.67 30.91 -3.83
N LEU A 132 -21.97 29.71 -3.32
CA LEU A 132 -21.55 28.45 -3.95
C LEU A 132 -22.20 28.27 -5.33
N LYS A 133 -23.49 28.59 -5.46
CA LYS A 133 -24.23 28.49 -6.73
C LYS A 133 -23.70 29.47 -7.78
N SER A 134 -23.33 30.70 -7.40
CA SER A 134 -22.77 31.68 -8.34
C SER A 134 -21.38 31.25 -8.85
N ARG A 135 -20.52 30.73 -7.97
CA ARG A 135 -19.19 30.20 -8.33
C ARG A 135 -19.27 28.99 -9.26
N ALA A 136 -20.21 28.08 -9.03
CA ALA A 136 -20.43 26.93 -9.91
C ALA A 136 -20.88 27.34 -11.32
N ARG A 137 -21.70 28.40 -11.45
CA ARG A 137 -22.11 28.95 -12.76
C ARG A 137 -20.93 29.56 -13.52
N ALA A 138 -20.09 30.34 -12.84
CA ALA A 138 -18.90 30.95 -13.45
C ALA A 138 -17.92 29.88 -13.99
N TYR A 139 -17.73 28.78 -13.25
CA TYR A 139 -16.85 27.69 -13.69
C TYR A 139 -17.37 26.99 -14.96
N ARG A 140 -18.68 26.72 -15.04
CA ARG A 140 -19.30 26.12 -16.23
C ARG A 140 -19.22 27.04 -17.45
N ALA A 141 -19.41 28.35 -17.25
CA ALA A 141 -19.29 29.33 -18.34
C ALA A 141 -17.86 29.34 -18.92
N GLY A 142 -16.83 29.33 -18.06
CA GLY A 142 -15.43 29.29 -18.51
C GLY A 142 -15.01 27.98 -19.18
N GLN A 143 -15.63 26.84 -18.83
CA GLN A 143 -15.39 25.58 -19.53
C GLN A 143 -16.01 25.57 -20.93
N ALA A 144 -17.25 26.03 -21.07
CA ALA A 144 -17.91 26.12 -22.38
C ALA A 144 -17.15 27.05 -23.34
N GLU A 145 -16.56 28.13 -22.83
CA GLU A 145 -15.76 29.06 -23.64
C GLU A 145 -14.42 28.45 -24.08
N ARG A 146 -13.75 27.66 -23.24
CA ARG A 146 -12.54 26.89 -23.64
C ARG A 146 -12.84 25.80 -24.65
N GLU A 147 -13.99 25.14 -24.53
CA GLU A 147 -14.42 24.10 -25.48
C GLU A 147 -14.81 24.73 -26.83
N ALA A 148 -15.45 25.91 -26.83
CA ALA A 148 -15.75 26.66 -28.04
C ALA A 148 -14.49 27.25 -28.72
N GLN A 149 -13.45 27.58 -27.95
CA GLN A 149 -12.17 28.07 -28.48
C GLN A 149 -11.18 26.96 -28.83
N ALA A 150 -11.49 25.68 -28.58
CA ALA A 150 -10.67 24.58 -29.02
C ALA A 150 -10.73 24.49 -30.56
N PRO A 151 -9.65 24.80 -31.29
CA PRO A 151 -9.67 24.76 -32.74
C PRO A 151 -9.92 23.33 -33.22
N ALA A 152 -10.76 23.20 -34.25
CA ALA A 152 -10.98 21.98 -35.00
C ALA A 152 -9.70 21.57 -35.77
N GLU A 153 -8.66 21.10 -35.07
CA GLU A 153 -7.47 20.46 -35.68
C GLU A 153 -7.75 19.01 -36.09
N ALA A 154 -8.94 18.75 -36.65
CA ALA A 154 -9.22 17.52 -37.38
C ALA A 154 -8.85 17.74 -38.86
N GLY A 155 -7.55 17.72 -39.19
CA GLY A 155 -7.19 17.96 -40.59
C GLY A 155 -5.72 17.99 -41.01
N ARG A 156 -4.77 17.43 -40.26
CA ARG A 156 -3.41 17.25 -40.80
C ARG A 156 -3.29 15.91 -41.54
N PRO A 157 -3.13 15.90 -42.88
CA PRO A 157 -2.88 14.67 -43.64
C PRO A 157 -1.51 14.09 -43.25
N SER A 158 -1.57 12.89 -42.67
CA SER A 158 -0.45 12.05 -42.31
C SER A 158 0.39 11.72 -43.55
N ARG A 159 1.60 12.30 -43.62
CA ARG A 159 2.60 11.97 -44.64
C ARG A 159 3.40 10.75 -44.19
N ARG A 160 3.30 9.70 -45.02
CA ARG A 160 4.22 8.59 -45.31
C ARG A 160 3.88 7.20 -44.74
N PRO A 161 3.69 6.19 -45.62
CA PRO A 161 3.75 4.78 -45.24
C PRO A 161 5.21 4.38 -45.07
N ASN A 162 5.64 4.21 -43.82
CA ASN A 162 6.88 3.51 -43.50
C ASN A 162 6.48 2.10 -43.01
N GLU A 163 7.14 1.11 -43.57
CA GLU A 163 6.84 -0.32 -43.44
C GLU A 163 6.75 -0.70 -41.97
N SER A 164 5.56 -1.18 -41.57
CA SER A 164 5.31 -1.60 -40.19
C SER A 164 6.14 -2.85 -39.89
N PRO A 165 7.02 -2.84 -38.87
CA PRO A 165 7.61 -4.07 -38.37
C PRO A 165 6.50 -4.99 -37.81
N PRO A 166 6.69 -6.32 -37.85
CA PRO A 166 5.67 -7.29 -37.46
C PRO A 166 5.12 -7.00 -36.06
N THR A 167 3.80 -6.96 -35.96
CA THR A 167 2.95 -6.53 -34.83
C THR A 167 3.23 -7.25 -33.50
N THR A 168 3.98 -8.34 -33.52
CA THR A 168 4.39 -9.10 -32.33
C THR A 168 5.53 -8.43 -31.55
N ALA A 169 6.45 -7.73 -32.22
CA ALA A 169 7.59 -7.07 -31.57
C ALA A 169 7.16 -5.88 -30.69
N ARG A 170 6.06 -5.20 -31.05
CA ARG A 170 5.54 -4.02 -30.34
C ARG A 170 4.82 -4.36 -29.03
N ARG A 171 4.34 -5.60 -28.87
CA ARG A 171 3.67 -6.05 -27.63
C ARG A 171 4.69 -6.35 -26.53
N ALA A 172 5.82 -6.98 -26.87
CA ALA A 172 6.87 -7.34 -25.92
C ALA A 172 7.55 -6.12 -25.28
N THR A 173 7.77 -5.04 -26.04
CA THR A 173 8.38 -3.80 -25.53
C THR A 173 7.50 -3.11 -24.48
N ALA A 174 6.17 -3.11 -24.66
CA ALA A 174 5.25 -2.53 -23.68
C ALA A 174 5.30 -3.27 -22.33
N HIS A 175 5.35 -4.60 -22.32
CA HIS A 175 5.42 -5.37 -21.06
C HIS A 175 6.70 -5.12 -20.27
N HIS A 176 7.82 -4.93 -20.95
CA HIS A 176 9.09 -4.63 -20.30
C HIS A 176 9.05 -3.27 -19.60
N THR A 177 8.41 -2.26 -20.21
CA THR A 177 8.32 -0.93 -19.62
C THR A 177 7.51 -0.90 -18.31
N THR A 178 6.43 -1.66 -18.21
CA THR A 178 5.58 -1.68 -17.01
C THR A 178 6.24 -2.39 -15.82
N ALA A 179 6.96 -3.49 -16.09
CA ALA A 179 7.70 -4.20 -15.04
C ALA A 179 8.81 -3.32 -14.45
N LEU A 180 9.57 -2.64 -15.30
CA LEU A 180 10.63 -1.71 -14.88
C LEU A 180 10.09 -0.51 -14.09
N GLN A 181 8.88 -0.03 -14.40
CA GLN A 181 8.24 1.04 -13.63
C GLN A 181 7.95 0.62 -12.20
N TRP A 182 7.41 -0.59 -12.00
CA TRP A 182 7.18 -1.13 -10.65
C TRP A 182 8.47 -1.25 -9.86
N ASP A 183 9.51 -1.84 -10.44
CA ASP A 183 10.78 -2.04 -9.75
C ASP A 183 11.47 -0.71 -9.40
N ARG A 184 11.34 0.30 -10.29
CA ARG A 184 11.80 1.66 -10.01
C ARG A 184 11.01 2.33 -8.88
N ALA A 185 9.70 2.12 -8.83
CA ALA A 185 8.85 2.65 -7.75
C ALA A 185 9.19 1.97 -6.41
N GLU A 186 9.42 0.67 -6.40
CA GLU A 186 9.88 -0.07 -5.21
C GLU A 186 11.25 0.42 -4.73
N ALA A 187 12.20 0.63 -5.64
CA ALA A 187 13.52 1.15 -5.29
C ALA A 187 13.44 2.60 -4.75
N ALA A 188 12.57 3.44 -5.32
CA ALA A 188 12.34 4.80 -4.81
C ALA A 188 11.70 4.77 -3.42
N TRP A 189 10.73 3.89 -3.19
CA TRP A 189 10.12 3.69 -1.88
C TRP A 189 11.12 3.20 -0.84
N ALA A 190 11.95 2.20 -1.17
CA ALA A 190 12.95 1.68 -0.25
C ALA A 190 13.95 2.77 0.20
N LYS A 191 14.41 3.60 -0.74
CA LYS A 191 15.26 4.76 -0.44
C LYS A 191 14.56 5.78 0.46
N PHE A 192 13.28 6.05 0.19
CA PHE A 192 12.47 6.94 1.00
C PHE A 192 12.26 6.40 2.43
N ALA A 193 11.91 5.12 2.57
CA ALA A 193 11.65 4.49 3.86
C ALA A 193 12.90 4.42 4.75
N ALA A 194 14.08 4.26 4.15
CA ALA A 194 15.36 4.28 4.84
C ALA A 194 15.79 5.68 5.30
N ARG A 195 15.10 6.75 4.87
CA ARG A 195 15.48 8.13 5.18
C ARG A 195 15.19 8.45 6.65
N GLY A 196 16.22 8.99 7.34
CA GLY A 196 16.15 9.42 8.74
C GLY A 196 15.87 10.90 8.94
N GLN A 197 15.68 11.66 7.86
CA GLN A 197 15.52 13.12 7.89
C GLN A 197 14.06 13.54 7.86
N GLU A 198 13.83 14.84 8.03
CA GLU A 198 12.53 15.47 7.81
C GLU A 198 12.03 15.23 6.36
N ILE A 199 10.76 14.90 6.24
CA ILE A 199 10.09 14.51 4.99
C ILE A 199 9.21 15.67 4.53
N CYS A 200 9.46 16.15 3.32
CA CYS A 200 8.63 17.13 2.62
C CYS A 200 7.76 16.46 1.54
N MET A 201 6.77 17.18 1.03
CA MET A 201 5.82 16.72 0.00
C MET A 201 6.52 16.19 -1.27
N ARG A 202 7.66 16.79 -1.63
CA ARG A 202 8.47 16.44 -2.81
C ARG A 202 9.32 15.16 -2.62
N ASP A 203 9.57 14.77 -1.38
CA ASP A 203 10.42 13.62 -1.07
C ASP A 203 9.64 12.30 -1.12
N VAL A 204 8.32 12.36 -0.96
CA VAL A 204 7.45 11.20 -0.99
C VAL A 204 7.39 10.66 -2.43
N PRO A 205 7.78 9.40 -2.68
CA PRO A 205 7.76 8.80 -4.01
C PRO A 205 6.32 8.39 -4.37
N TRP A 206 5.53 9.37 -4.81
CA TRP A 206 4.14 9.17 -5.20
C TRP A 206 4.03 8.11 -6.31
N PRO A 207 3.10 7.14 -6.19
CA PRO A 207 2.93 6.13 -7.20
C PRO A 207 2.27 6.74 -8.45
N SER A 208 2.54 6.16 -9.61
CA SER A 208 1.75 6.47 -10.80
C SER A 208 0.36 5.87 -10.63
N LEU A 209 -0.68 6.69 -10.76
CA LEU A 209 -2.08 6.28 -10.62
C LEU A 209 -2.60 5.62 -11.91
N ASP A 210 -1.87 4.63 -12.40
CA ASP A 210 -2.21 3.82 -13.57
C ASP A 210 -2.28 2.35 -13.18
N ALA A 211 -3.36 1.66 -13.56
CA ALA A 211 -3.60 0.27 -13.16
C ALA A 211 -2.52 -0.69 -13.69
N ALA A 212 -1.94 -0.42 -14.87
CA ALA A 212 -0.87 -1.25 -15.42
C ALA A 212 0.42 -1.03 -14.63
N SER A 213 0.80 0.22 -14.35
CA SER A 213 1.99 0.56 -13.55
C SER A 213 1.91 -0.01 -12.13
N LEU A 214 0.72 -0.09 -11.55
CA LEU A 214 0.47 -0.64 -10.20
C LEU A 214 0.31 -2.17 -10.16
N ARG A 215 0.44 -2.86 -11.30
CA ARG A 215 0.18 -4.32 -11.42
C ARG A 215 -1.25 -4.71 -10.97
N LEU A 216 -2.21 -3.80 -11.11
CA LEU A 216 -3.64 -4.02 -10.82
C LEU A 216 -4.48 -4.28 -12.08
N GLY A 217 -3.90 -4.07 -13.27
CA GLY A 217 -4.59 -4.25 -14.54
C GLY A 217 -4.95 -5.71 -14.86
N PRO A 218 -5.81 -5.95 -15.87
CA PRO A 218 -6.31 -7.27 -16.24
C PRO A 218 -5.23 -8.22 -16.79
N ARG A 219 -3.99 -7.73 -16.96
CA ARG A 219 -2.86 -8.51 -17.48
C ARG A 219 -2.19 -9.39 -16.42
N GLN A 220 -2.39 -9.07 -15.14
CA GLN A 220 -1.81 -9.82 -14.03
C GLN A 220 -2.76 -10.92 -13.57
N SER A 221 -2.21 -12.02 -13.06
CA SER A 221 -3.05 -13.05 -12.42
C SER A 221 -3.78 -12.48 -11.21
N GLU A 222 -4.93 -13.05 -10.86
CA GLU A 222 -5.70 -12.62 -9.68
C GLU A 222 -4.86 -12.65 -8.39
N ALA A 223 -4.00 -13.67 -8.25
CA ALA A 223 -3.08 -13.79 -7.11
C ALA A 223 -2.06 -12.64 -7.06
N GLU A 224 -1.46 -12.28 -8.20
CA GLU A 224 -0.52 -11.15 -8.30
C GLU A 224 -1.21 -9.82 -8.01
N ARG A 225 -2.42 -9.60 -8.55
CA ARG A 225 -3.21 -8.38 -8.30
C ARG A 225 -3.55 -8.23 -6.82
N LYS A 226 -4.05 -9.29 -6.18
CA LYS A 226 -4.33 -9.32 -4.74
C LYS A 226 -3.07 -9.10 -3.90
N SER A 227 -1.91 -9.57 -4.34
CA SER A 227 -0.64 -9.33 -3.65
C SER A 227 -0.18 -7.88 -3.80
N ALA A 228 -0.21 -7.33 -5.02
CA ALA A 228 0.17 -5.95 -5.31
C ALA A 228 -0.73 -4.97 -4.56
N TYR A 229 -2.05 -5.21 -4.58
CA TYR A 229 -3.04 -4.45 -3.82
C TYR A 229 -2.71 -4.45 -2.32
N ARG A 230 -2.52 -5.63 -1.71
CA ARG A 230 -2.19 -5.72 -0.27
C ARG A 230 -0.94 -4.90 0.08
N THR A 231 0.11 -4.99 -0.73
CA THR A 231 1.34 -4.21 -0.54
C THR A 231 1.06 -2.70 -0.63
N LEU A 232 0.34 -2.26 -1.65
CA LEU A 232 0.00 -0.85 -1.85
C LEU A 232 -0.93 -0.30 -0.76
N SER A 233 -1.97 -1.04 -0.40
CA SER A 233 -2.91 -0.64 0.65
C SER A 233 -2.21 -0.51 1.99
N LEU A 234 -1.33 -1.43 2.38
CA LEU A 234 -0.57 -1.30 3.64
C LEU A 234 0.38 -0.11 3.63
N ARG A 235 1.03 0.15 2.48
CA ARG A 235 2.00 1.23 2.30
C ARG A 235 1.36 2.62 2.32
N TRP A 236 0.23 2.76 1.63
CA TRP A 236 -0.46 4.04 1.44
C TRP A 236 -1.66 4.22 2.37
N HIS A 237 -1.85 3.34 3.36
CA HIS A 237 -2.89 3.55 4.37
C HIS A 237 -2.54 4.78 5.23
N PRO A 238 -3.46 5.74 5.44
CA PRO A 238 -3.16 6.96 6.19
C PRO A 238 -2.63 6.66 7.59
N ASP A 239 -3.28 5.75 8.33
CA ASP A 239 -2.85 5.37 9.68
C ASP A 239 -1.46 4.70 9.70
N ARG A 240 -1.17 3.75 8.79
CA ARG A 240 0.15 3.11 8.72
C ARG A 240 1.24 4.11 8.33
N PHE A 241 0.92 5.04 7.44
CA PHE A 241 1.85 6.09 7.01
C PHE A 241 2.15 7.06 8.16
N VAL A 242 1.14 7.47 8.94
CA VAL A 242 1.33 8.29 10.14
C VAL A 242 2.14 7.56 11.20
N GLN A 243 1.87 6.27 11.44
CA GLN A 243 2.64 5.47 12.39
C GLN A 243 4.13 5.38 12.01
N ALA A 244 4.44 5.21 10.72
CA ALA A 244 5.81 5.05 10.26
C ALA A 244 6.58 6.38 10.10
N PHE A 245 5.91 7.42 9.60
CA PHE A 245 6.56 8.66 9.18
C PHE A 245 6.03 9.91 9.89
N GLY A 246 4.98 9.82 10.70
CA GLY A 246 4.28 10.96 11.28
C GLY A 246 5.18 11.89 12.10
N ALA A 247 6.18 11.34 12.80
CA ALA A 247 7.17 12.12 13.56
C ALA A 247 8.24 12.82 12.68
N LYS A 248 8.40 12.39 11.43
CA LYS A 248 9.38 12.92 10.47
C LYS A 248 8.76 13.92 9.49
N LEU A 249 7.44 14.09 9.47
CA LEU A 249 6.77 15.00 8.54
C LEU A 249 6.96 16.45 8.99
N ARG A 250 7.33 17.34 8.06
CA ARG A 250 7.38 18.78 8.33
C ARG A 250 5.99 19.28 8.72
N ALA A 251 5.89 20.05 9.82
CA ALA A 251 4.60 20.48 10.38
C ALA A 251 3.70 21.19 9.36
N ASP A 252 4.28 22.10 8.55
CA ASP A 252 3.52 22.89 7.57
C ASP A 252 2.96 22.06 6.40
N GLU A 253 3.61 20.95 6.05
CA GLU A 253 3.21 20.10 4.91
C GLU A 253 2.52 18.80 5.35
N ARG A 254 2.49 18.53 6.66
CA ARG A 254 1.97 17.29 7.23
C ARG A 254 0.55 17.01 6.78
N GLU A 255 -0.35 17.99 6.93
CA GLU A 255 -1.76 17.82 6.57
C GLU A 255 -1.94 17.57 5.08
N GLY A 256 -1.26 18.33 4.22
CA GLY A 256 -1.31 18.14 2.77
C GLY A 256 -0.78 16.77 2.32
N ILE A 257 0.29 16.27 2.94
CA ILE A 257 0.83 14.93 2.65
C ILE A 257 -0.20 13.87 3.05
N LEU A 258 -0.80 13.97 4.24
CA LEU A 258 -1.79 13.00 4.71
C LEU A 258 -3.07 13.00 3.87
N GLN A 259 -3.52 14.18 3.43
CA GLN A 259 -4.62 14.30 2.49
C GLN A 259 -4.30 13.56 1.18
N LYS A 260 -3.13 13.81 0.60
CA LYS A 260 -2.72 13.14 -0.64
C LYS A 260 -2.53 11.63 -0.49
N VAL A 261 -2.00 11.16 0.64
CA VAL A 261 -1.93 9.73 0.97
C VAL A 261 -3.33 9.11 0.99
N THR A 262 -4.31 9.82 1.56
CA THR A 262 -5.70 9.38 1.60
C THR A 262 -6.30 9.28 0.20
N GLU A 263 -6.09 10.30 -0.66
CA GLU A 263 -6.52 10.29 -2.06
C GLU A 263 -5.91 9.13 -2.85
N VAL A 264 -4.61 8.87 -2.67
CA VAL A 264 -3.90 7.75 -3.31
C VAL A 264 -4.50 6.41 -2.86
N SER A 265 -4.73 6.23 -1.56
CA SER A 265 -5.35 5.03 -0.99
C SER A 265 -6.75 4.78 -1.55
N GLN A 266 -7.59 5.82 -1.59
CA GLN A 266 -8.93 5.73 -2.19
C GLN A 266 -8.88 5.35 -3.67
N THR A 267 -7.94 5.93 -4.41
CA THR A 267 -7.74 5.64 -5.84
C THR A 267 -7.33 4.17 -6.05
N ILE A 268 -6.40 3.66 -5.24
CA ILE A 268 -5.98 2.25 -5.29
C ILE A 268 -7.16 1.31 -5.01
N ASN A 269 -7.99 1.64 -4.02
CA ASN A 269 -9.18 0.85 -3.68
C ASN A 269 -10.24 0.89 -4.79
N ALA A 270 -10.41 2.04 -5.46
CA ALA A 270 -11.30 2.15 -6.63
C ALA A 270 -10.81 1.27 -7.79
N MET A 271 -9.54 1.40 -8.19
CA MET A 271 -8.95 0.60 -9.27
C MET A 271 -9.02 -0.90 -9.00
N PHE A 272 -8.84 -1.32 -7.74
CA PHE A 272 -8.95 -2.73 -7.38
C PHE A 272 -10.39 -3.25 -7.52
N ARG A 273 -11.41 -2.46 -7.11
CA ARG A 273 -12.81 -2.84 -7.27
C ARG A 273 -13.25 -2.93 -8.73
N ASP A 274 -12.75 -2.03 -9.58
CA ASP A 274 -13.10 -2.00 -11.01
C ASP A 274 -12.50 -3.16 -11.83
N HIS A 275 -11.50 -3.85 -11.27
CA HIS A 275 -10.81 -4.94 -11.94
C HIS A 275 -11.02 -6.32 -11.28
N LEU A 276 -11.77 -6.41 -10.18
CA LEU A 276 -12.21 -7.69 -9.62
C LEU A 276 -13.29 -8.33 -10.50
#